data_AF-A0A2R6S5W0-F1
#
_entry.id   AF-A0A2R6S5W0-F1
#
_cell.length_a   1.000
_cell.length_b   1.000
_cell.length_c   1.000
_cell.angle_alpha   90.00
_cell.angle_beta   90.00
_cell.angle_gamma   90.00
#
_symmetry.space_group_name_H-M   'P 1'
#
loop_
_entity.id
_entity.type
_entity.pdbx_description
1 polymer ?
#
loop_
_entity_poly.entity_id
_entity_poly.type
_entity_poly.pdbx_seq_one_letter_code
_entity_poly.pdbx_strand_id
1 'polypeptide(L)'
;MASADIWADFEKIRHTVKLNTVDRLKHILSGFNEQCGSNLTKSGKKQELIDRILRELDSWRQTNNSERWLKAKNILNTVRISGIYSPYRPNGESSYATSSSQSIYSSPTASTSGYTARPSGTSNIPHYDPYAPPRKPVVPPAPTVPSTSSSPGIQFKHSPFFRIERAVSSVIECPESTSQIDRKSQSLNFTISSDVATKLSSSSPKYQLRLYCTSSTYYSPPSSFRSNLGPCPIEFPPTCEVRVNNTQMNANLKGMKKKPGTAPPPDLGKLSRIATGASNRLDMVYVNSQQPAPSKKYYMVVMLVEVTTVDQLITRLRKGKYKSSSEILAKSVSYQILAKWAN
;
A
#
# COMPACT_ATOMS: atom_id res chain seq x y z
N MET A 1 -34.93 46.05 2.47
CA MET A 1 -34.02 44.88 2.60
C MET A 1 -32.96 45.02 1.52
N ALA A 2 -31.70 45.25 1.89
CA ALA A 2 -30.62 45.42 0.92
C ALA A 2 -30.36 44.09 0.20
N SER A 3 -30.62 44.04 -1.10
CA SER A 3 -30.28 42.91 -1.95
C SER A 3 -28.75 42.78 -2.00
N ALA A 4 -28.20 41.83 -1.24
CA ALA A 4 -26.78 41.50 -1.33
C ALA A 4 -26.45 41.16 -2.79
N ASP A 5 -25.52 41.89 -3.40
CA ASP A 5 -25.10 41.65 -4.78
C ASP A 5 -24.53 40.22 -4.86
N ILE A 6 -25.27 39.35 -5.56
CA ILE A 6 -24.98 37.92 -5.71
C ILE A 6 -23.58 37.71 -6.34
N TRP A 7 -23.08 38.71 -7.06
CA TRP A 7 -21.80 38.70 -7.76
C TRP A 7 -20.66 39.42 -7.01
N ALA A 8 -20.90 40.00 -5.83
CA ALA A 8 -19.89 40.75 -5.08
C ALA A 8 -18.61 39.93 -4.79
N ASP A 9 -18.75 38.62 -4.58
CA ASP A 9 -17.63 37.71 -4.30
C ASP A 9 -16.92 37.17 -5.56
N PHE A 10 -17.36 37.56 -6.77
CA PHE A 10 -16.96 36.93 -8.03
C PHE A 10 -15.44 36.94 -8.22
N GLU A 11 -14.80 38.10 -8.04
CA GLU A 11 -13.36 38.24 -8.26
C GLU A 11 -12.53 37.49 -7.20
N LYS A 12 -13.01 37.47 -5.95
CA LYS A 12 -12.40 36.72 -4.85
C LYS A 12 -12.44 35.21 -5.12
N ILE A 13 -13.56 34.72 -5.65
CA ILE A 13 -13.72 33.32 -6.03
C ILE A 13 -12.78 32.96 -7.19
N ARG A 14 -12.68 33.80 -8.23
CA ARG A 14 -11.73 33.59 -9.34
C ARG A 14 -10.29 33.47 -8.88
N HIS A 15 -9.86 34.37 -7.98
CA HIS A 15 -8.52 34.31 -7.42
C HIS A 15 -8.30 33.03 -6.62
N THR A 16 -9.29 32.61 -5.83
CA THR A 16 -9.22 31.39 -5.02
C THR A 16 -9.10 30.12 -5.89
N VAL A 17 -9.78 30.07 -7.04
CA VAL A 17 -9.66 28.95 -7.99
C VAL A 17 -8.21 28.76 -8.45
N LYS A 18 -7.48 29.84 -8.75
CA LYS A 18 -6.08 29.79 -9.21
C LYS A 18 -5.13 29.18 -8.18
N LEU A 19 -5.43 29.32 -6.89
CA LEU A 19 -4.61 28.81 -5.78
C LEU A 19 -4.83 27.32 -5.47
N ASN A 20 -5.86 26.70 -6.04
CA ASN A 20 -6.18 25.30 -5.77
C ASN A 20 -5.17 24.31 -6.37
N THR A 21 -5.11 23.10 -5.82
CA THR A 21 -4.33 21.98 -6.36
C THR A 21 -5.06 21.34 -7.55
N VAL A 22 -4.32 20.63 -8.41
CA VAL A 22 -4.89 19.89 -9.57
C VAL A 22 -6.03 18.97 -9.14
N ASP A 23 -5.90 18.35 -7.98
CA ASP A 23 -6.88 17.41 -7.44
C ASP A 23 -8.20 18.10 -7.06
N ARG A 24 -8.12 19.22 -6.33
CA ARG A 24 -9.28 20.06 -6.00
C ARG A 24 -9.96 20.63 -7.25
N LEU A 25 -9.17 21.03 -8.26
CA LEU A 25 -9.72 21.52 -9.54
C LEU A 25 -10.53 20.42 -10.24
N LYS A 26 -10.08 19.16 -10.21
CA LYS A 26 -10.84 18.02 -10.77
C LYS A 26 -12.15 17.76 -10.02
N HIS A 27 -12.16 17.94 -8.70
CA HIS A 27 -13.40 17.84 -7.91
C HIS A 27 -14.38 18.98 -8.20
N ILE A 28 -13.89 20.21 -8.35
CA ILE A 28 -14.72 21.36 -8.77
C ILE A 28 -15.34 21.09 -10.15
N LEU A 29 -14.53 20.62 -11.12
CA LEU A 29 -15.02 20.21 -12.44
C LEU A 29 -16.07 19.10 -12.37
N SER A 30 -15.93 18.15 -11.43
CA SER A 30 -16.95 17.13 -11.21
C SER A 30 -18.27 17.72 -10.74
N GLY A 31 -18.24 18.62 -9.76
CA GLY A 31 -19.44 19.26 -9.24
C GLY A 31 -20.10 20.17 -10.28
N PHE A 32 -19.31 20.88 -11.09
CA PHE A 32 -19.83 21.74 -12.16
C PHE A 32 -20.56 20.90 -13.21
N ASN A 33 -20.01 19.73 -13.57
CA ASN A 33 -20.66 18.88 -14.54
C ASN A 33 -21.98 18.28 -14.03
N GLU A 34 -22.05 17.99 -12.74
CA GLU A 34 -23.19 17.31 -12.14
C GLU A 34 -24.33 18.26 -11.74
N GLN A 35 -24.03 19.39 -11.09
CA GLN A 35 -25.08 20.32 -10.62
C GLN A 35 -25.31 21.53 -11.52
N CYS A 36 -24.31 21.92 -12.32
CA CYS A 36 -24.45 23.02 -13.26
C CYS A 36 -24.66 22.53 -14.71
N GLY A 37 -24.58 21.22 -14.95
CA GLY A 37 -24.73 20.60 -16.27
C GLY A 37 -23.59 20.95 -17.24
N SER A 38 -22.42 21.35 -16.73
CA SER A 38 -21.26 21.65 -17.56
C SER A 38 -20.67 20.35 -18.16
N ASN A 39 -20.06 20.41 -19.33
CA ASN A 39 -19.42 19.23 -19.96
C ASN A 39 -17.89 19.39 -19.98
N LEU A 40 -17.30 19.66 -18.81
CA LEU A 40 -15.87 19.96 -18.71
C LEU A 40 -15.05 18.69 -18.53
N THR A 41 -13.97 18.57 -19.29
CA THR A 41 -13.05 17.44 -19.19
C THR A 41 -12.10 17.59 -18.00
N LYS A 42 -11.91 16.51 -17.24
CA LYS A 42 -11.08 16.45 -16.02
C LYS A 42 -9.58 16.16 -16.30
N SER A 43 -9.18 16.10 -17.57
CA SER A 43 -7.82 15.81 -18.01
C SER A 43 -7.12 17.08 -18.50
N GLY A 44 -5.81 17.23 -18.21
CA GLY A 44 -5.02 18.39 -18.63
C GLY A 44 -3.99 18.82 -17.59
N LYS A 45 -3.14 19.78 -17.99
CA LYS A 45 -2.19 20.45 -17.08
C LYS A 45 -2.95 21.36 -16.10
N LYS A 46 -2.33 21.71 -14.97
CA LYS A 46 -2.96 22.55 -13.93
C LYS A 46 -3.58 23.83 -14.50
N GLN A 47 -2.85 24.53 -15.36
CA GLN A 47 -3.31 25.79 -15.96
C GLN A 47 -4.55 25.58 -16.85
N GLU A 48 -4.58 24.52 -17.65
CA GLU A 48 -5.72 24.20 -18.52
C GLU A 48 -7.00 23.92 -17.72
N LEU A 49 -6.89 23.29 -16.55
CA LEU A 49 -8.05 23.07 -15.66
C LEU A 49 -8.54 24.38 -15.04
N ILE A 50 -7.63 25.27 -14.65
CA ILE A 50 -7.96 26.61 -14.14
C ILE A 50 -8.70 27.41 -15.23
N ASP A 51 -8.15 27.45 -16.44
CA ASP A 51 -8.70 28.24 -17.54
C ASP A 51 -10.12 27.76 -17.92
N ARG A 52 -10.38 26.44 -17.89
CA ARG A 52 -11.73 25.89 -18.10
C ARG A 52 -12.73 26.30 -17.03
N ILE A 53 -12.35 26.23 -15.76
CA ILE A 53 -13.23 26.65 -14.65
C ILE A 53 -13.53 28.14 -14.76
N LEU A 54 -12.50 28.97 -15.00
CA LEU A 54 -12.67 30.41 -15.10
C LEU A 54 -13.55 30.80 -16.29
N ARG A 55 -13.41 30.11 -17.44
CA ARG A 55 -14.25 30.33 -18.63
C ARG A 55 -15.73 30.07 -18.35
N GLU A 56 -16.06 29.02 -17.59
CA GLU A 56 -17.46 28.75 -17.21
C GLU A 56 -18.00 29.77 -16.20
N LEU A 57 -17.19 30.19 -15.23
CA LEU A 57 -17.59 31.26 -14.30
C LEU A 57 -17.86 32.58 -15.04
N ASP A 58 -17.01 32.92 -16.02
CA ASP A 58 -17.19 34.11 -16.86
C ASP A 58 -18.45 34.00 -17.74
N SER A 59 -18.69 32.80 -18.31
CA SER A 59 -19.91 32.52 -19.08
C SER A 59 -21.17 32.76 -18.24
N TRP A 60 -21.24 32.22 -17.01
CA TRP A 60 -22.41 32.40 -16.14
C TRP A 60 -22.62 33.86 -15.73
N ARG A 61 -21.55 34.63 -15.55
CA ARG A 61 -21.64 36.06 -15.28
C ARG A 61 -22.16 36.83 -16.50
N GLN A 62 -21.68 36.51 -17.69
CA GLN A 62 -22.12 37.15 -18.94
C GLN A 62 -23.58 36.83 -19.26
N THR A 63 -24.02 35.59 -19.01
CA THR A 63 -25.41 35.16 -19.21
C THR A 63 -26.33 35.50 -18.03
N ASN A 64 -25.82 36.18 -16.99
CA ASN A 64 -26.49 36.47 -15.72
C ASN A 64 -27.20 35.25 -15.10
N ASN A 65 -26.59 34.06 -15.21
CA ASN A 65 -27.16 32.81 -14.73
C ASN A 65 -26.87 32.65 -13.23
N SER A 66 -27.68 33.33 -12.41
CA SER A 66 -27.56 33.37 -10.96
C SER A 66 -27.74 32.00 -10.29
N GLU A 67 -28.57 31.12 -10.87
CA GLU A 67 -28.83 29.78 -10.34
C GLU A 67 -27.58 28.88 -10.41
N ARG A 68 -26.94 28.82 -11.59
CA ARG A 68 -25.70 28.04 -11.77
C ARG A 68 -24.56 28.63 -10.95
N TRP A 69 -24.49 29.95 -10.85
CA TRP A 69 -23.52 30.63 -10.00
C TRP A 69 -23.69 30.28 -8.52
N LEU A 70 -24.91 30.25 -8.00
CA LEU A 70 -25.16 29.88 -6.59
C LEU A 70 -24.78 28.42 -6.31
N LYS A 71 -25.12 27.50 -7.22
CA LYS A 71 -24.68 26.09 -7.15
C LYS A 71 -23.16 25.97 -7.17
N ALA A 72 -22.49 26.73 -8.05
CA ALA A 72 -21.04 26.77 -8.13
C ALA A 72 -20.38 27.28 -6.85
N LYS A 73 -20.95 28.33 -6.21
CA LYS A 73 -20.49 28.82 -4.90
C LYS A 73 -20.53 27.71 -3.84
N ASN A 74 -21.62 26.95 -3.79
CA ASN A 74 -21.75 25.82 -2.86
C ASN A 74 -20.70 24.74 -3.13
N ILE A 75 -20.51 24.33 -4.39
CA ILE A 75 -19.49 23.34 -4.77
C ILE A 75 -18.09 23.80 -4.38
N LEU A 76 -17.74 25.05 -4.70
CA LEU A 76 -16.44 25.63 -4.38
C LEU A 76 -16.21 25.66 -2.86
N ASN A 77 -17.24 25.98 -2.08
CA ASN A 77 -17.15 25.97 -0.62
C ASN A 77 -17.00 24.55 -0.06
N THR A 78 -17.78 23.58 -0.57
CA THR A 78 -17.68 22.17 -0.18
C THR A 78 -16.29 21.61 -0.47
N VAL A 79 -15.74 21.84 -1.67
CA VAL A 79 -14.39 21.39 -2.04
C VAL A 79 -13.33 22.12 -1.21
N ARG A 80 -13.57 23.38 -0.81
CA ARG A 80 -12.64 24.11 0.05
C ARG A 80 -12.56 23.53 1.46
N ILE A 81 -13.70 23.17 2.06
CA ILE A 81 -13.80 22.66 3.43
C ILE A 81 -13.45 21.18 3.51
N SER A 82 -14.05 20.35 2.64
CA SER A 82 -13.92 18.89 2.65
C SER A 82 -12.74 18.38 1.83
N GLY A 83 -12.27 19.15 0.84
CA GLY A 83 -11.24 18.72 -0.11
C GLY A 83 -11.77 17.81 -1.24
N ILE A 84 -12.97 17.23 -1.07
CA ILE A 84 -13.61 16.31 -2.01
C ILE A 84 -15.01 16.82 -2.31
N TYR A 85 -15.42 16.73 -3.57
CA TYR A 85 -16.83 16.85 -3.95
C TYR A 85 -17.45 15.45 -3.94
N SER A 86 -18.38 15.20 -3.02
CA SER A 86 -19.19 13.99 -2.98
C SER A 86 -20.61 14.33 -3.44
N PRO A 87 -21.15 13.65 -4.46
CA PRO A 87 -22.50 13.91 -4.92
C PRO A 87 -23.52 13.46 -3.87
N TYR A 88 -24.40 14.36 -3.49
CA TYR A 88 -25.59 14.02 -2.71
C TYR A 88 -26.53 13.21 -3.60
N ARG A 89 -26.65 11.90 -3.33
CA ARG A 89 -27.72 11.07 -3.88
C ARG A 89 -28.93 11.21 -2.94
N PRO A 90 -30.07 11.73 -3.39
CA PRO A 90 -31.28 11.68 -2.58
C PRO A 90 -31.81 10.25 -2.65
N ASN A 91 -31.49 9.44 -1.64
CA ASN A 91 -32.34 8.32 -1.26
C ASN A 91 -32.36 8.28 0.27
N GLY A 92 -33.57 8.39 0.81
CA GLY A 92 -33.82 8.82 2.18
C GLY A 92 -33.26 7.88 3.24
N GLU A 93 -32.72 8.48 4.29
CA GLU A 93 -33.16 8.24 5.67
C GLU A 93 -32.53 9.32 6.55
N SER A 94 -33.38 10.20 7.05
CA SER A 94 -33.02 11.28 7.96
C SER A 94 -32.72 10.68 9.34
N SER A 95 -31.46 10.71 9.78
CA SER A 95 -31.13 10.51 11.19
C SER A 95 -30.83 11.87 11.81
N TYR A 96 -31.80 12.37 12.58
CA TYR A 96 -31.69 13.58 13.36
C TYR A 96 -30.58 13.44 14.40
N ALA A 97 -29.77 14.49 14.52
CA ALA A 97 -28.93 14.70 15.69
C ALA A 97 -29.81 15.19 16.86
N THR A 98 -29.65 14.62 18.04
CA THR A 98 -30.05 15.26 19.30
C THR A 98 -28.95 15.09 20.32
N SER A 99 -28.57 16.23 20.89
CA SER A 99 -27.70 16.39 22.05
C SER A 99 -28.53 16.27 23.33
N SER A 100 -28.07 15.53 24.35
CA SER A 100 -28.24 15.89 25.79
C SER A 100 -27.71 14.81 26.76
N SER A 101 -26.72 15.22 27.57
CA SER A 101 -26.50 15.02 29.03
C SER A 101 -27.08 13.82 29.82
N GLN A 102 -26.16 13.17 30.55
CA GLN A 102 -26.17 12.71 31.96
C GLN A 102 -27.27 11.75 32.49
N SER A 103 -26.85 10.56 32.96
CA SER A 103 -26.95 10.07 34.37
C SER A 103 -27.09 8.53 34.47
N ILE A 104 -26.14 7.92 35.20
CA ILE A 104 -26.26 6.87 36.25
C ILE A 104 -27.49 5.93 36.19
N TYR A 105 -27.27 4.60 36.04
CA TYR A 105 -27.57 3.57 37.06
C TYR A 105 -27.27 2.13 36.57
N SER A 106 -27.00 1.30 37.57
CA SER A 106 -26.49 -0.07 37.59
C SER A 106 -27.45 -1.17 37.11
N SER A 107 -26.85 -2.34 36.87
CA SER A 107 -27.40 -3.65 36.52
C SER A 107 -28.44 -4.24 37.50
N PRO A 108 -29.21 -5.25 37.05
CA PRO A 108 -29.37 -6.49 37.83
C PRO A 108 -29.36 -7.78 36.95
N THR A 109 -28.49 -8.74 37.28
CA THR A 109 -28.76 -10.08 37.87
C THR A 109 -29.50 -11.11 36.99
N ALA A 110 -28.80 -12.21 36.69
CA ALA A 110 -29.40 -13.52 36.39
C ALA A 110 -28.77 -14.59 37.29
N SER A 111 -29.58 -15.60 37.58
CA SER A 111 -29.65 -16.42 38.79
C SER A 111 -28.67 -17.60 38.92
N THR A 112 -28.44 -17.91 40.20
CA THR A 112 -27.68 -18.95 40.90
C THR A 112 -28.18 -20.40 40.74
N SER A 113 -27.22 -21.36 40.71
CA SER A 113 -27.09 -22.58 41.56
C SER A 113 -26.03 -23.49 40.91
N GLY A 114 -24.83 -23.71 41.47
CA GLY A 114 -24.49 -24.47 42.69
C GLY A 114 -24.15 -25.91 42.27
N TYR A 115 -23.00 -26.55 42.49
CA TYR A 115 -22.04 -26.53 43.60
C TYR A 115 -20.68 -27.15 43.19
N THR A 116 -19.63 -26.73 43.92
CA THR A 116 -18.46 -27.51 44.42
C THR A 116 -17.30 -28.03 43.55
N ALA A 117 -16.12 -27.52 43.96
CA ALA A 117 -14.86 -28.22 44.30
C ALA A 117 -13.78 -28.47 43.23
N ARG A 118 -12.62 -27.85 43.51
CA ARG A 118 -11.23 -28.08 43.04
C ARG A 118 -10.59 -29.27 43.80
N PRO A 119 -9.33 -29.70 43.52
CA PRO A 119 -8.51 -29.67 42.30
C PRO A 119 -7.74 -31.01 42.02
N SER A 120 -6.97 -31.03 40.93
CA SER A 120 -5.72 -31.82 40.70
C SER A 120 -5.81 -33.31 40.34
N GLY A 121 -5.10 -33.71 39.27
CA GLY A 121 -4.69 -35.11 39.06
C GLY A 121 -4.59 -35.55 37.60
N THR A 122 -3.39 -35.93 37.19
CA THR A 122 -3.03 -36.55 35.90
C THR A 122 -3.55 -37.99 35.78
N SER A 123 -4.19 -38.37 34.66
CA SER A 123 -4.04 -39.68 33.98
C SER A 123 -5.00 -39.81 32.78
N ASN A 124 -4.46 -40.27 31.64
CA ASN A 124 -5.21 -40.65 30.45
C ASN A 124 -5.66 -42.12 30.60
N ILE A 125 -6.91 -42.35 30.98
CA ILE A 125 -7.55 -43.66 30.84
C ILE A 125 -8.97 -43.42 30.32
N PRO A 126 -9.34 -43.93 29.13
CA PRO A 126 -10.68 -43.73 28.60
C PRO A 126 -11.70 -44.58 29.38
N HIS A 127 -12.79 -43.92 29.78
CA HIS A 127 -13.94 -44.51 30.47
C HIS A 127 -14.69 -45.48 29.55
N TYR A 128 -15.00 -46.69 30.02
CA TYR A 128 -15.70 -47.74 29.28
C TYR A 128 -17.21 -47.56 29.41
N ASP A 129 -17.91 -47.39 28.28
CA ASP A 129 -19.37 -47.33 28.21
C ASP A 129 -19.92 -48.67 27.66
N PRO A 130 -20.68 -49.44 28.46
CA PRO A 130 -21.16 -50.76 28.10
C PRO A 130 -22.30 -50.79 27.06
N TYR A 131 -22.83 -49.64 26.62
CA TYR A 131 -23.92 -49.57 25.62
C TYR A 131 -23.48 -49.01 24.26
N ALA A 132 -22.18 -48.86 24.01
CA ALA A 132 -21.68 -48.39 22.73
C ALA A 132 -21.78 -49.48 21.62
N PRO A 133 -22.33 -49.17 20.43
CA PRO A 133 -22.45 -50.14 19.34
C PRO A 133 -21.08 -50.56 18.76
N PRO A 134 -20.95 -51.77 18.17
CA PRO A 134 -19.65 -52.34 17.78
C PRO A 134 -18.95 -51.52 16.70
N ARG A 135 -17.82 -50.89 17.03
CA ARG A 135 -16.99 -50.17 16.05
C ARG A 135 -16.19 -51.17 15.21
N LYS A 136 -16.33 -51.10 13.89
CA LYS A 136 -15.45 -51.80 12.93
C LYS A 136 -14.01 -51.29 13.10
N PRO A 137 -12.98 -52.16 13.02
CA PRO A 137 -11.59 -51.72 13.15
C PRO A 137 -11.22 -50.75 12.02
N VAL A 138 -10.84 -49.53 12.39
CA VAL A 138 -10.29 -48.51 11.49
C VAL A 138 -8.85 -48.92 11.15
N VAL A 139 -8.60 -49.21 9.89
CA VAL A 139 -7.24 -49.41 9.34
C VAL A 139 -6.46 -48.10 9.54
N PRO A 140 -5.26 -48.11 10.12
CA PRO A 140 -4.47 -46.90 10.26
C PRO A 140 -4.12 -46.34 8.87
N PRO A 141 -4.29 -45.03 8.62
CA PRO A 141 -3.83 -44.44 7.37
C PRO A 141 -2.31 -44.57 7.29
N ALA A 142 -1.82 -45.02 6.13
CA ALA A 142 -0.40 -45.05 5.81
C ALA A 142 0.22 -43.66 6.07
N PRO A 143 1.50 -43.57 6.51
CA PRO A 143 2.16 -42.29 6.70
C PRO A 143 2.23 -41.56 5.35
N THR A 144 1.35 -40.58 5.18
CA THR A 144 1.50 -39.57 4.14
C THR A 144 2.82 -38.87 4.40
N VAL A 145 3.82 -39.19 3.58
CA VAL A 145 4.98 -38.34 3.37
C VAL A 145 4.48 -36.90 3.20
N PRO A 146 4.96 -35.93 4.00
CA PRO A 146 4.60 -34.54 3.78
C PRO A 146 5.16 -34.14 2.42
N SER A 147 4.30 -34.12 1.40
CA SER A 147 4.58 -33.42 0.16
C SER A 147 4.85 -31.97 0.56
N THR A 148 6.09 -31.54 0.42
CA THR A 148 6.52 -30.14 0.52
C THR A 148 5.85 -29.36 -0.61
N SER A 149 4.56 -29.06 -0.46
CA SER A 149 3.89 -28.04 -1.25
C SER A 149 4.50 -26.71 -0.80
N SER A 150 5.60 -26.32 -1.43
CA SER A 150 6.13 -24.97 -1.37
C SER A 150 5.04 -24.05 -1.92
N SER A 151 4.19 -23.55 -1.04
CA SER A 151 3.28 -22.46 -1.35
C SER A 151 4.10 -21.36 -2.02
N PRO A 152 3.65 -20.78 -3.14
CA PRO A 152 4.40 -19.75 -3.83
C PRO A 152 4.50 -18.56 -2.88
N GLY A 153 5.66 -18.43 -2.22
CA GLY A 153 5.98 -17.30 -1.37
C GLY A 153 5.94 -16.01 -2.17
N ILE A 154 5.91 -14.88 -1.47
CA ILE A 154 5.99 -13.55 -2.08
C ILE A 154 7.18 -13.48 -3.06
N GLN A 155 6.89 -13.15 -4.32
CA GLN A 155 7.90 -12.99 -5.37
C GLN A 155 8.09 -11.53 -5.69
N PHE A 156 9.34 -11.05 -5.68
CA PHE A 156 9.67 -9.67 -6.04
C PHE A 156 10.22 -9.55 -7.46
N LYS A 157 10.07 -8.37 -8.07
CA LYS A 157 10.66 -8.06 -9.38
C LYS A 157 12.17 -8.28 -9.35
N HIS A 158 12.68 -8.93 -10.39
CA HIS A 158 14.11 -9.22 -10.52
C HIS A 158 14.94 -7.93 -10.63
N SER A 159 16.13 -7.95 -10.01
CA SER A 159 17.13 -6.89 -10.09
C SER A 159 18.46 -7.47 -10.56
N PRO A 160 19.19 -6.84 -11.50
CA PRO A 160 20.53 -7.29 -11.88
C PRO A 160 21.55 -7.15 -10.75
N PHE A 161 21.25 -6.32 -9.75
CA PHE A 161 22.12 -6.10 -8.57
C PHE A 161 21.83 -7.07 -7.44
N PHE A 162 20.62 -7.63 -7.35
CA PHE A 162 20.16 -8.42 -6.22
C PHE A 162 19.43 -9.67 -6.70
N ARG A 163 20.04 -10.83 -6.47
CA ARG A 163 19.40 -12.13 -6.69
C ARG A 163 18.89 -12.67 -5.37
N ILE A 164 17.57 -12.83 -5.24
CA ILE A 164 16.94 -13.40 -4.05
C ILE A 164 17.27 -14.89 -4.02
N GLU A 165 17.84 -15.37 -2.91
CA GLU A 165 18.13 -16.78 -2.71
C GLU A 165 17.01 -17.47 -1.94
N ARG A 166 16.63 -16.90 -0.77
CA ARG A 166 15.56 -17.43 0.07
C ARG A 166 15.03 -16.41 1.06
N ALA A 167 13.82 -16.66 1.56
CA ALA A 167 13.31 -15.98 2.75
C ALA A 167 14.00 -16.50 4.02
N VAL A 168 14.29 -15.59 4.93
CA VAL A 168 14.87 -15.85 6.27
C VAL A 168 13.83 -15.64 7.37
N SER A 169 12.76 -14.89 7.08
CA SER A 169 11.59 -14.74 7.94
C SER A 169 10.31 -15.21 7.25
N SER A 170 9.24 -15.39 8.03
CA SER A 170 7.89 -15.40 7.49
C SER A 170 7.52 -14.03 6.90
N VAL A 171 6.49 -14.00 6.05
CA VAL A 171 5.88 -12.76 5.58
C VAL A 171 4.96 -12.24 6.68
N ILE A 172 5.13 -10.98 7.09
CA ILE A 172 4.29 -10.33 8.09
C ILE A 172 3.40 -9.29 7.41
N GLU A 173 2.10 -9.36 7.66
CA GLU A 173 1.13 -8.35 7.26
C GLU A 173 1.23 -7.14 8.20
N CYS A 174 1.40 -5.97 7.62
CA CYS A 174 1.29 -4.67 8.26
C CYS A 174 -0.14 -4.16 8.06
N PRO A 175 -0.90 -3.93 9.15
CA PRO A 175 -2.27 -3.43 9.07
C PRO A 175 -2.42 -2.13 8.26
N GLU A 176 -3.62 -1.87 7.78
CA GLU A 176 -3.91 -0.60 7.13
C GLU A 176 -3.82 0.56 8.15
N SER A 177 -3.26 1.69 7.71
CA SER A 177 -3.29 2.97 8.42
C SER A 177 -4.28 3.89 7.71
N THR A 178 -5.37 4.24 8.41
CA THR A 178 -6.54 4.90 7.81
C THR A 178 -6.46 6.42 7.83
N SER A 179 -5.51 7.01 8.56
CA SER A 179 -5.37 8.47 8.68
C SER A 179 -3.94 8.92 8.99
N GLN A 180 -3.67 10.22 8.87
CA GLN A 180 -2.36 10.81 9.15
C GLN A 180 -1.96 10.77 10.63
N ILE A 181 -2.92 10.52 11.52
CA ILE A 181 -2.70 10.38 12.97
C ILE A 181 -2.63 8.90 13.40
N ASP A 182 -3.09 7.98 12.54
CA ASP A 182 -3.15 6.55 12.83
C ASP A 182 -1.78 5.89 12.65
N ARG A 183 -0.91 6.08 13.64
CA ARG A 183 0.42 5.49 13.71
C ARG A 183 0.29 3.99 14.01
N LYS A 184 0.75 3.16 13.08
CA LYS A 184 0.83 1.70 13.24
C LYS A 184 2.25 1.26 13.54
N SER A 185 2.39 0.18 14.29
CA SER A 185 3.66 -0.49 14.55
C SER A 185 3.48 -1.97 14.25
N GLN A 186 4.47 -2.57 13.59
CA GLN A 186 4.49 -4.00 13.34
C GLN A 186 5.90 -4.56 13.51
N SER A 187 5.98 -5.76 14.09
CA SER A 187 7.24 -6.42 14.42
C SER A 187 7.40 -7.73 13.66
N LEU A 188 8.64 -8.05 13.30
CA LEU A 188 9.03 -9.29 12.64
C LEU A 188 10.26 -9.85 13.36
N ASN A 189 10.19 -11.12 13.75
CA ASN A 189 11.31 -11.82 14.36
C ASN A 189 11.86 -12.87 13.38
N PHE A 190 13.18 -13.03 13.38
CA PHE A 190 13.84 -14.05 12.59
C PHE A 190 15.10 -14.54 13.29
N THR A 191 15.45 -15.80 13.06
CA THR A 191 16.66 -16.43 13.59
C THR A 191 17.61 -16.75 12.44
N ILE A 192 18.91 -16.66 12.70
CA ILE A 192 19.92 -17.00 11.71
C ILE A 192 20.19 -18.50 11.76
N SER A 193 19.90 -19.20 10.68
CA SER A 193 20.27 -20.61 10.51
C SER A 193 21.75 -20.76 10.17
N SER A 194 22.33 -21.94 10.41
CA SER A 194 23.75 -22.21 10.19
C SER A 194 24.19 -21.93 8.74
N ASP A 195 23.38 -22.34 7.76
CA ASP A 195 23.65 -22.11 6.33
C ASP A 195 23.69 -20.62 5.97
N VAL A 196 22.80 -19.81 6.57
CA VAL A 196 22.75 -18.37 6.36
C VAL A 196 23.95 -17.69 7.03
N ALA A 197 24.30 -18.09 8.27
CA ALA A 197 25.46 -17.56 8.98
C ALA A 197 26.76 -17.80 8.20
N THR A 198 26.98 -19.02 7.69
CA THR A 198 28.16 -19.35 6.87
C THR A 198 28.26 -18.48 5.61
N LYS A 199 27.13 -18.25 4.91
CA LYS A 199 27.10 -17.41 3.71
C LYS A 199 27.40 -15.94 4.01
N LEU A 200 26.82 -15.41 5.09
CA LEU A 200 27.02 -14.03 5.52
C LEU A 200 28.45 -13.78 6.05
N SER A 201 29.09 -14.82 6.60
CA SER A 201 30.44 -14.76 7.17
C SER A 201 31.55 -15.13 6.17
N SER A 202 31.19 -15.34 4.90
CA SER A 202 32.17 -15.66 3.85
C SER A 202 33.18 -14.52 3.66
N SER A 203 34.44 -14.87 3.44
CA SER A 203 35.55 -13.94 3.23
C SER A 203 35.36 -12.99 2.06
N SER A 204 34.56 -13.37 1.06
CA SER A 204 34.00 -12.47 0.05
C SER A 204 32.49 -12.33 0.28
N PRO A 205 32.02 -11.33 1.06
CA PRO A 205 30.61 -11.21 1.42
C PRO A 205 29.80 -10.75 0.21
N LYS A 206 29.42 -11.73 -0.63
CA LYS A 206 28.48 -11.56 -1.72
C LYS A 206 27.03 -11.66 -1.25
N TYR A 207 26.82 -12.21 -0.06
CA TYR A 207 25.48 -12.39 0.51
C TYR A 207 25.15 -11.32 1.54
N GLN A 208 23.91 -10.87 1.53
CA GLN A 208 23.40 -9.87 2.47
C GLN A 208 21.98 -10.23 2.92
N LEU A 209 21.62 -9.80 4.13
CA LEU A 209 20.24 -9.81 4.58
C LEU A 209 19.59 -8.49 4.21
N ARG A 210 18.54 -8.54 3.41
CA ARG A 210 17.83 -7.33 2.99
C ARG A 210 16.36 -7.42 3.32
N LEU A 211 15.79 -6.28 3.73
CA LEU A 211 14.36 -6.17 3.99
C LEU A 211 13.63 -5.88 2.68
N TYR A 212 12.60 -6.67 2.42
CA TYR A 212 11.68 -6.43 1.33
C TYR A 212 10.31 -6.09 1.89
N CYS A 213 9.60 -5.24 1.17
CA CYS A 213 8.24 -4.84 1.50
C CYS A 213 7.46 -4.62 0.20
N THR A 214 6.17 -4.95 0.20
CA THR A 214 5.25 -4.61 -0.88
C THR A 214 3.87 -4.25 -0.33
N SER A 215 3.02 -3.66 -1.15
CA SER A 215 1.66 -3.29 -0.76
C SER A 215 0.61 -4.32 -1.19
N SER A 216 -0.57 -4.29 -0.57
CA SER A 216 -1.74 -5.07 -0.98
C SER A 216 -2.25 -4.76 -2.39
N THR A 217 -1.69 -3.74 -3.05
CA THR A 217 -1.95 -3.47 -4.47
C THR A 217 -1.30 -4.52 -5.38
N TYR A 218 -0.17 -5.10 -4.96
CA TYR A 218 0.62 -6.03 -5.78
C TYR A 218 0.62 -7.46 -5.24
N TYR A 219 0.44 -7.62 -3.92
CA TYR A 219 0.45 -8.92 -3.26
C TYR A 219 -0.87 -9.20 -2.55
N SER A 220 -1.40 -10.39 -2.77
CA SER A 220 -2.45 -11.00 -1.98
C SER A 220 -1.93 -12.30 -1.35
N PRO A 221 -2.15 -12.53 -0.04
CA PRO A 221 -1.77 -13.78 0.58
C PRO A 221 -2.55 -14.95 -0.03
N PRO A 222 -1.99 -16.18 -0.03
CA PRO A 222 -2.58 -17.34 -0.72
C PRO A 222 -4.01 -17.70 -0.31
N SER A 223 -4.42 -17.31 0.91
CA SER A 223 -5.78 -17.49 1.43
C SER A 223 -6.81 -16.52 0.84
N SER A 224 -6.39 -15.57 0.02
CA SER A 224 -7.27 -14.57 -0.58
C SER A 224 -7.79 -15.04 -1.95
N PHE A 225 -9.06 -14.78 -2.24
CA PHE A 225 -9.71 -15.07 -3.53
C PHE A 225 -9.14 -14.29 -4.73
N ARG A 226 -8.07 -13.51 -4.55
CA ARG A 226 -7.39 -12.77 -5.62
C ARG A 226 -6.08 -13.48 -5.96
N SER A 227 -5.92 -13.89 -7.22
CA SER A 227 -4.67 -14.43 -7.73
C SER A 227 -3.57 -13.37 -7.69
N ASN A 228 -2.39 -13.74 -7.20
CA ASN A 228 -1.21 -12.87 -7.20
C ASN A 228 -0.94 -12.32 -8.62
N LEU A 229 -0.84 -10.99 -8.77
CA LEU A 229 -0.74 -10.31 -10.07
C LEU A 229 0.66 -10.40 -10.73
N GLY A 230 1.48 -11.37 -10.33
CA GLY A 230 2.87 -11.53 -10.75
C GLY A 230 3.89 -10.89 -9.79
N PRO A 231 5.15 -10.69 -10.24
CA PRO A 231 6.23 -10.22 -9.36
C PRO A 231 5.98 -8.84 -8.77
N CYS A 232 6.07 -8.76 -7.44
CA CYS A 232 5.81 -7.57 -6.64
C CYS A 232 6.95 -6.55 -6.73
N PRO A 233 6.67 -5.25 -6.93
CA PRO A 233 7.66 -4.21 -6.73
C PRO A 233 7.97 -4.04 -5.23
N ILE A 234 9.18 -3.55 -4.94
CA ILE A 234 9.55 -3.12 -3.60
C ILE A 234 8.85 -1.79 -3.31
N GLU A 235 7.98 -1.77 -2.31
CA GLU A 235 7.21 -0.60 -1.89
C GLU A 235 7.05 -0.61 -0.37
N PHE A 236 7.61 0.40 0.29
CA PHE A 236 7.44 0.64 1.72
C PHE A 236 6.35 1.68 1.98
N PRO A 237 5.76 1.71 3.20
CA PRO A 237 4.86 2.79 3.58
C PRO A 237 5.53 4.17 3.38
N PRO A 238 4.80 5.19 2.88
CA PRO A 238 5.38 6.48 2.51
C PRO A 238 6.09 7.21 3.64
N THR A 239 5.62 7.02 4.87
CA THR A 239 6.25 7.51 6.09
C THR A 239 6.41 6.30 7.00
N CYS A 240 7.62 5.73 7.02
CA CYS A 240 7.97 4.64 7.92
C CYS A 240 9.38 4.83 8.50
N GLU A 241 9.55 4.27 9.68
CA GLU A 241 10.81 4.11 10.38
C GLU A 241 10.99 2.62 10.65
N VAL A 242 12.19 2.09 10.42
CA VAL A 242 12.53 0.69 10.71
C VAL A 242 13.67 0.65 11.71
N ARG A 243 13.52 -0.21 12.72
CA ARG A 243 14.56 -0.53 13.70
C ARG A 243 14.88 -2.01 13.65
N VAL A 244 16.14 -2.35 13.82
CA VAL A 244 16.62 -3.73 13.93
C VAL A 244 17.37 -3.83 15.25
N ASN A 245 16.96 -4.76 16.11
CA ASN A 245 17.51 -4.92 17.46
C ASN A 245 17.55 -3.56 18.21
N ASN A 246 16.42 -2.85 18.19
CA ASN A 246 16.22 -1.51 18.77
C ASN A 246 17.08 -0.39 18.17
N THR A 247 17.92 -0.68 17.17
CA THR A 247 18.75 0.32 16.49
C THR A 247 18.05 0.80 15.22
N GLN A 248 17.88 2.11 15.06
CA GLN A 248 17.24 2.70 13.88
C GLN A 248 18.11 2.53 12.63
N MET A 249 17.48 2.08 11.55
CA MET A 249 18.12 1.92 10.25
C MET A 249 18.11 3.25 9.48
N ASN A 250 19.29 3.69 9.03
CA ASN A 250 19.44 4.86 8.16
C ASN A 250 19.51 4.41 6.70
N ALA A 251 18.35 4.11 6.09
CA ALA A 251 18.26 3.69 4.69
C ALA A 251 17.12 4.40 3.96
N ASN A 252 17.28 4.63 2.66
CA ASN A 252 16.24 5.23 1.83
C ASN A 252 15.20 4.18 1.42
N LEU A 253 14.07 4.15 2.13
CA LEU A 253 12.96 3.23 1.88
C LEU A 253 11.94 3.75 0.84
N LYS A 254 12.01 5.04 0.49
CA LYS A 254 10.96 5.73 -0.26
C LYS A 254 11.18 5.72 -1.79
N GLY A 255 12.42 5.50 -2.23
CA GLY A 255 12.79 5.47 -3.65
C GLY A 255 12.44 6.76 -4.39
N MET A 256 12.28 6.69 -5.72
CA MET A 256 11.75 7.81 -6.50
C MET A 256 10.25 7.99 -6.26
N LYS A 257 9.83 9.24 -6.03
CA LYS A 257 8.43 9.61 -5.82
C LYS A 257 7.56 9.08 -6.97
N LYS A 258 6.43 8.42 -6.63
CA LYS A 258 5.43 7.84 -7.55
C LYS A 258 5.93 6.68 -8.46
N LYS A 259 7.13 6.15 -8.25
CA LYS A 259 7.64 4.99 -9.00
C LYS A 259 7.95 3.83 -8.03
N PRO A 260 6.95 2.97 -7.72
CA PRO A 260 7.18 1.81 -6.87
C PRO A 260 8.22 0.88 -7.50
N GLY A 261 9.03 0.23 -6.67
CA GLY A 261 10.14 -0.62 -7.12
C GLY A 261 11.45 0.11 -7.41
N THR A 262 11.51 1.43 -7.21
CA THR A 262 12.77 2.19 -7.41
C THR A 262 13.67 2.20 -6.18
N ALA A 263 13.11 2.02 -4.98
CA ALA A 263 13.92 1.91 -3.78
C ALA A 263 14.67 0.56 -3.81
N PRO A 264 16.01 0.54 -3.67
CA PRO A 264 16.70 -0.71 -3.43
C PRO A 264 16.25 -1.28 -2.08
N PRO A 265 16.21 -2.61 -1.92
CA PRO A 265 15.89 -3.20 -0.63
C PRO A 265 17.02 -2.83 0.35
N PRO A 266 16.73 -2.26 1.53
CA PRO A 266 17.76 -1.85 2.48
C PRO A 266 18.51 -3.06 3.05
N ASP A 267 19.82 -2.88 3.27
CA ASP A 267 20.68 -3.89 3.90
C ASP A 267 20.56 -3.81 5.42
N LEU A 268 20.29 -4.94 6.05
CA LEU A 268 20.24 -5.06 7.50
C LEU A 268 21.65 -5.08 8.11
N GLY A 269 22.65 -5.50 7.32
CA GLY A 269 24.08 -5.39 7.61
C GLY A 269 24.45 -5.65 9.08
N LYS A 270 25.18 -4.70 9.66
CA LYS A 270 25.69 -4.73 11.05
C LYS A 270 24.60 -4.60 12.13
N LEU A 271 23.37 -4.26 11.75
CA LEU A 271 22.27 -4.12 12.71
C LEU A 271 21.74 -5.50 13.15
N SER A 272 21.94 -6.52 12.31
CA SER A 272 21.60 -7.90 12.63
C SER A 272 22.77 -8.63 13.31
N ARG A 273 22.43 -9.47 14.28
CA ARG A 273 23.32 -10.48 14.85
C ARG A 273 23.41 -11.65 13.87
N ILE A 274 24.62 -11.95 13.40
CA ILE A 274 24.87 -12.93 12.32
C ILE A 274 25.22 -14.33 12.85
N ALA A 275 25.51 -14.46 14.15
CA ALA A 275 25.85 -15.76 14.75
C ALA A 275 24.73 -16.80 14.54
N THR A 276 25.11 -18.05 14.31
CA THR A 276 24.16 -19.17 14.20
C THR A 276 23.27 -19.25 15.43
N GLY A 277 21.96 -19.35 15.22
CA GLY A 277 20.95 -19.37 16.28
C GLY A 277 20.62 -17.99 16.86
N ALA A 278 21.30 -16.92 16.45
CA ALA A 278 21.00 -15.58 16.94
C ALA A 278 19.60 -15.15 16.50
N SER A 279 18.83 -14.68 17.48
CA SER A 279 17.53 -14.06 17.25
C SER A 279 17.68 -12.57 16.98
N ASN A 280 16.95 -12.10 15.98
CA ASN A 280 16.88 -10.73 15.55
C ASN A 280 15.43 -10.26 15.53
N ARG A 281 15.21 -9.02 15.95
CA ARG A 281 13.90 -8.37 15.93
C ARG A 281 13.95 -7.14 15.04
N LEU A 282 12.96 -7.03 14.16
CA LEU A 282 12.75 -5.88 13.30
C LEU A 282 11.42 -5.24 13.67
N ASP A 283 11.41 -3.95 13.95
CA ASP A 283 10.22 -3.16 14.23
C ASP A 283 10.04 -2.10 13.15
N MET A 284 8.88 -2.06 12.50
CA MET A 284 8.50 -1.03 11.56
C MET A 284 7.36 -0.21 12.13
N VAL A 285 7.57 1.10 12.20
CA VAL A 285 6.54 2.05 12.62
C VAL A 285 6.20 2.93 11.42
N TYR A 286 4.92 3.08 11.11
CA TYR A 286 4.50 3.79 9.91
C TYR A 286 3.17 4.52 10.09
N VAL A 287 2.94 5.48 9.21
CA VAL A 287 1.71 6.26 9.14
C VAL A 287 1.38 6.61 7.70
N ASN A 288 0.09 6.68 7.38
CA ASN A 288 -0.37 7.10 6.07
C ASN A 288 -0.52 8.62 6.01
N SER A 289 0.53 9.30 5.55
CA SER A 289 0.54 10.76 5.40
C SER A 289 -0.12 11.27 4.11
N GLN A 290 -0.53 10.38 3.19
CA GLN A 290 -1.07 10.77 1.89
C GLN A 290 -2.57 11.06 1.97
N GLN A 291 -3.05 12.02 1.17
CA GLN A 291 -4.48 12.36 1.08
C GLN A 291 -4.94 12.34 -0.40
N PRO A 292 -6.06 11.66 -0.73
CA PRO A 292 -6.84 10.79 0.16
C PRO A 292 -6.01 9.57 0.62
N ALA A 293 -6.18 9.14 1.88
CA ALA A 293 -5.44 8.02 2.44
C ALA A 293 -5.81 6.73 1.70
N PRO A 294 -4.90 6.12 0.92
CA PRO A 294 -5.23 4.87 0.24
C PRO A 294 -5.33 3.75 1.27
N SER A 295 -6.38 2.92 1.15
CA SER A 295 -6.59 1.75 1.98
C SER A 295 -5.61 0.63 1.59
N LYS A 296 -4.37 0.76 2.05
CA LYS A 296 -3.25 -0.12 1.70
C LYS A 296 -2.70 -0.81 2.94
N LYS A 297 -2.66 -2.14 2.88
CA LYS A 297 -1.83 -2.96 3.76
C LYS A 297 -0.44 -3.11 3.14
N TYR A 298 0.53 -3.45 3.98
CA TYR A 298 1.88 -3.76 3.52
C TYR A 298 2.27 -5.15 3.99
N TYR A 299 3.25 -5.76 3.32
CA TYR A 299 3.75 -7.09 3.63
C TYR A 299 5.26 -7.04 3.63
N MET A 300 5.87 -7.32 4.77
CA MET A 300 7.33 -7.27 4.93
C MET A 300 7.92 -8.66 5.15
N VAL A 301 9.15 -8.84 4.68
CA VAL A 301 9.90 -10.09 4.78
C VAL A 301 11.40 -9.83 4.70
N VAL A 302 12.19 -10.57 5.46
CA VAL A 302 13.65 -10.55 5.39
C VAL A 302 14.12 -11.65 4.46
N MET A 303 14.93 -11.28 3.48
CA MET A 303 15.43 -12.17 2.43
C MET A 303 16.96 -12.21 2.45
N LEU A 304 17.51 -13.40 2.25
CA LEU A 304 18.92 -13.57 1.91
C LEU A 304 19.09 -13.31 0.40
N VAL A 305 20.01 -12.42 0.05
CA VAL A 305 20.26 -12.05 -1.34
C VAL A 305 21.74 -12.16 -1.67
N GLU A 306 22.03 -12.52 -2.91
CA GLU A 306 23.35 -12.37 -3.50
C GLU A 306 23.43 -11.02 -4.24
N VAL A 307 24.46 -10.26 -3.93
CA VAL A 307 24.74 -8.93 -4.48
C VAL A 307 25.72 -9.05 -5.63
N THR A 308 25.35 -8.48 -6.77
CA THR A 308 26.27 -8.25 -7.88
C THR A 308 26.72 -6.80 -7.88
N THR A 309 28.04 -6.56 -7.86
CA THR A 309 28.60 -5.20 -7.89
C THR A 309 28.50 -4.58 -9.28
N VAL A 310 28.64 -3.26 -9.37
CA VAL A 310 28.67 -2.53 -10.64
C VAL A 310 29.80 -3.05 -11.53
N ASP A 311 30.99 -3.28 -10.98
CA ASP A 311 32.15 -3.78 -11.75
C ASP A 311 31.91 -5.17 -12.33
N GLN A 312 31.25 -6.05 -11.56
CA GLN A 312 30.83 -7.37 -12.05
C GLN A 312 29.80 -7.24 -13.17
N LEU A 313 28.85 -6.31 -13.06
CA LEU A 313 27.88 -6.05 -14.11
C LEU A 313 28.54 -5.47 -15.37
N ILE A 314 29.48 -4.53 -15.24
CA ILE A 314 30.25 -3.97 -16.36
C ILE A 314 31.05 -5.09 -17.03
N THR A 315 31.69 -5.97 -16.25
CA THR A 315 32.45 -7.10 -16.78
C THR A 315 31.54 -8.06 -17.56
N ARG A 316 30.33 -8.34 -17.05
CA ARG A 316 29.32 -9.15 -17.76
C ARG A 316 28.84 -8.46 -19.04
N LEU A 317 28.63 -7.14 -18.99
CA LEU A 317 28.20 -6.35 -20.14
C LEU A 317 29.26 -6.33 -21.24
N ARG A 318 30.54 -6.16 -20.88
CA ARG A 318 31.67 -6.22 -21.81
C ARG A 318 31.87 -7.59 -22.43
N LYS A 319 31.49 -8.67 -21.74
CA LYS A 319 31.49 -10.03 -22.30
C LYS A 319 30.22 -10.34 -23.10
N GLY A 320 29.23 -9.46 -23.06
CA GLY A 320 27.94 -9.63 -23.73
C GLY A 320 28.02 -9.42 -25.24
N LYS A 321 26.86 -9.54 -25.89
CA LYS A 321 26.74 -9.34 -27.33
C LYS A 321 26.84 -7.85 -27.67
N TYR A 322 27.84 -7.49 -28.46
CA TYR A 322 27.96 -6.17 -29.06
C TYR A 322 27.10 -6.09 -30.32
N LYS A 323 26.52 -4.93 -30.60
CA LYS A 323 25.93 -4.65 -31.92
C LYS A 323 27.05 -4.23 -32.86
N SER A 324 27.13 -4.87 -34.02
CA SER A 324 28.14 -4.51 -35.03
C SER A 324 27.83 -3.13 -35.61
N SER A 325 28.87 -2.43 -36.07
CA SER A 325 28.72 -1.16 -36.79
C SER A 325 27.76 -1.30 -37.99
N SER A 326 27.85 -2.43 -38.72
CA SER A 326 26.96 -2.73 -39.84
C SER A 326 25.48 -2.85 -39.46
N GLU A 327 25.15 -3.47 -38.32
CA GLU A 327 23.76 -3.59 -37.85
C GLU A 327 23.19 -2.21 -37.47
N ILE A 328 24.02 -1.36 -36.87
CA ILE A 328 23.62 -0.01 -36.46
C ILE A 328 23.39 0.86 -37.69
N LEU A 329 24.28 0.81 -38.67
CA LEU A 329 24.17 1.56 -39.93
C LEU A 329 22.95 1.11 -40.75
N ALA A 330 22.69 -0.20 -40.86
CA ALA A 330 21.53 -0.72 -41.57
C ALA A 330 20.20 -0.23 -40.96
N LYS A 331 20.11 -0.18 -39.62
CA LYS A 331 18.94 0.40 -38.93
C LYS A 331 18.82 1.90 -39.18
N SER A 332 19.94 2.64 -39.10
CA SER A 332 19.97 4.09 -39.34
C SER A 332 19.47 4.46 -40.75
N VAL A 333 19.96 3.76 -41.78
CA VAL A 333 19.54 3.95 -43.17
C VAL A 333 18.07 3.60 -43.36
N SER A 334 17.58 2.53 -42.72
CA SER A 334 16.16 2.16 -42.78
C SER A 334 15.23 3.23 -42.18
N TYR A 335 15.64 3.89 -41.09
CA TYR A 335 14.87 5.00 -40.52
C TYR A 335 14.90 6.26 -41.40
N GLN A 336 16.00 6.55 -42.11
CA GLN A 336 16.06 7.66 -43.05
C GLN A 336 15.20 7.44 -44.30
N ILE A 337 15.13 6.20 -44.80
CA ILE A 337 14.25 5.86 -45.93
C ILE A 337 12.78 6.03 -45.54
N LEU A 338 12.38 5.54 -44.35
CA LEU A 338 11.01 5.73 -43.85
C LEU A 338 10.66 7.21 -43.63
N ALA A 339 11.62 8.03 -43.17
CA ALA A 339 11.41 9.47 -43.02
C ALA A 339 11.30 10.22 -44.36
N LYS A 340 11.94 9.73 -45.43
CA LYS A 340 11.82 10.29 -46.78
C LYS A 340 10.53 9.91 -47.51
N TRP A 341 9.86 8.83 -47.09
CA TRP A 341 8.56 8.40 -47.62
C TRP A 341 7.35 9.03 -46.91
N ALA A 342 7.58 9.78 -45.82
CA ALA A 342 6.55 10.43 -45.01
C ALA A 342 6.41 11.95 -45.26
N ASN A 343 7.14 12.49 -46.24
CA ASN A 343 7.02 13.87 -46.75
C ASN A 343 6.59 13.84 -48.22
#